data_AF-F6VKQ4-F1
#
_entry.id   AF-F6VKQ4-F1
#
_cell.length_a   1.000
_cell.length_b   1.000
_cell.length_c   1.000
_cell.angle_alpha   90.00
_cell.angle_beta   90.00
_cell.angle_gamma   90.00
#
_symmetry.space_group_name_H-M   'P 1'
#
loop_
_entity.id
_entity.type
_entity.pdbx_description
1 polymer ?
#
loop_
_entity_poly.entity_id
_entity_poly.type
_entity_poly.pdbx_seq_one_letter_code
_entity_poly.pdbx_strand_id
1 'polypeptide(L)'
;MAMFEQMTANVGKLLKDMDRYNPENLFNPAFFQTTVTAQILPKALTNLPHTDFTLCKCMIDQAHQEERPILQILYPGDLLETCHFQTFCQALDENMDLLEGITGFEDSVRKFICQVMGITYQHIDRWLLAEMLGDLSDSQLKVWMSKYGWSADESGQIFICSQEESIKPKIIMENINFNSASSIMASSQ
;
A
#
# COMPACT_ATOMS: atom_id res chain seq x y z
N MET A 1 -10.25 -20.88 -10.56
CA MET A 1 -11.48 -20.37 -9.89
C MET A 1 -11.90 -21.22 -8.71
N ALA A 2 -12.15 -22.53 -8.87
CA ALA A 2 -12.60 -23.41 -7.77
C ALA A 2 -11.69 -23.43 -6.52
N MET A 3 -10.37 -23.34 -6.70
CA MET A 3 -9.41 -23.38 -5.59
C MET A 3 -9.39 -22.09 -4.75
N PHE A 4 -9.72 -20.94 -5.35
CA PHE A 4 -9.81 -19.66 -4.64
C PHE A 4 -11.09 -19.64 -3.79
N GLU A 5 -12.24 -20.01 -4.35
CA GLU A 5 -13.49 -20.15 -3.59
C GLU A 5 -13.39 -21.19 -2.47
N GLN A 6 -12.67 -22.29 -2.70
CA GLN A 6 -12.44 -23.30 -1.68
C GLN A 6 -11.49 -22.79 -0.58
N MET A 7 -10.55 -21.90 -0.92
CA MET A 7 -9.70 -21.22 0.05
C MET A 7 -10.48 -20.11 0.80
N THR A 8 -11.38 -19.37 0.15
CA THR A 8 -12.30 -18.42 0.81
C THR A 8 -13.29 -19.14 1.72
N ALA A 9 -13.76 -20.32 1.31
CA ALA A 9 -14.63 -21.16 2.11
C ALA A 9 -13.86 -21.78 3.30
N ASN A 10 -12.60 -22.20 3.11
CA ASN A 10 -11.75 -22.70 4.18
C ASN A 10 -11.31 -21.60 5.14
N VAL A 11 -11.01 -20.40 4.65
CA VAL A 11 -10.75 -19.20 5.47
C VAL A 11 -12.03 -18.79 6.19
N GLY A 12 -13.19 -18.82 5.54
CA GLY A 12 -14.49 -18.56 6.16
C GLY A 12 -14.87 -19.61 7.19
N LYS A 13 -14.43 -20.86 7.03
CA LYS A 13 -14.63 -21.94 7.99
C LYS A 13 -13.64 -21.87 9.14
N LEU A 14 -12.38 -21.50 8.89
CA LEU A 14 -11.37 -21.16 9.90
C LEU A 14 -11.76 -19.92 10.70
N LEU A 15 -12.36 -18.92 10.06
CA LEU A 15 -12.93 -17.73 10.71
C LEU A 15 -14.18 -18.08 11.51
N LYS A 16 -15.04 -19.00 11.05
CA LYS A 16 -16.20 -19.50 11.82
C LYS A 16 -15.83 -20.46 12.95
N ASP A 17 -14.77 -21.24 12.79
CA ASP A 17 -14.20 -22.04 13.88
C ASP A 17 -13.46 -21.10 14.87
N MET A 18 -12.90 -19.99 14.39
CA MET A 18 -12.49 -18.84 15.21
C MET A 18 -13.65 -18.00 15.73
N ASP A 19 -14.89 -18.08 15.24
CA ASP A 19 -16.03 -17.40 15.88
C ASP A 19 -16.44 -18.11 17.19
N ARG A 20 -15.97 -19.34 17.44
CA ARG A 20 -15.94 -19.91 18.81
C ARG A 20 -14.87 -19.26 19.69
N TYR A 21 -13.91 -18.59 19.06
CA TYR A 21 -12.84 -17.79 19.63
C TYR A 21 -13.18 -16.31 19.44
N ASN A 22 -14.26 -15.88 20.10
CA ASN A 22 -14.73 -14.49 20.26
C ASN A 22 -13.77 -13.42 19.67
N PRO A 23 -14.18 -12.57 18.71
CA PRO A 23 -13.28 -11.55 18.12
C PRO A 23 -12.63 -10.59 19.13
N GLU A 24 -13.12 -10.53 20.36
CA GLU A 24 -12.44 -9.84 21.48
C GLU A 24 -11.12 -10.52 21.90
N ASN A 25 -10.91 -11.79 21.57
CA ASN A 25 -9.77 -12.60 21.99
C ASN A 25 -8.59 -12.56 20.99
N LEU A 26 -8.81 -12.02 19.78
CA LEU A 26 -7.72 -11.61 18.88
C LEU A 26 -7.05 -10.30 19.37
N PHE A 27 -7.77 -9.54 20.20
CA PHE A 27 -7.34 -8.27 20.81
C PHE A 27 -7.07 -8.38 22.31
N ASN A 28 -7.06 -9.60 22.85
CA ASN A 28 -6.67 -9.85 24.22
C ASN A 28 -5.15 -10.10 24.25
N PRO A 29 -4.33 -9.24 24.90
CA PRO A 29 -2.88 -9.44 24.99
C PRO A 29 -2.48 -10.80 25.59
N ALA A 30 -3.39 -11.49 26.28
CA ALA A 30 -3.18 -12.85 26.80
C ALA A 30 -3.17 -13.97 25.73
N PHE A 31 -3.64 -13.72 24.50
CA PHE A 31 -3.70 -14.71 23.40
C PHE A 31 -3.00 -14.25 22.12
N PHE A 32 -2.08 -13.28 22.24
CA PHE A 32 -1.29 -12.81 21.11
C PHE A 32 -0.52 -13.98 20.48
N GLN A 33 -0.81 -14.27 19.21
CA GLN A 33 -0.11 -15.30 18.45
C GLN A 33 0.82 -14.66 17.43
N THR A 34 2.10 -14.59 17.78
CA THR A 34 3.16 -14.03 16.94
C THR A 34 3.15 -14.62 15.53
N THR A 35 2.90 -15.93 15.38
CA THR A 35 2.83 -16.62 14.09
C THR A 35 1.66 -16.13 13.22
N VAL A 36 0.50 -15.86 13.81
CA VAL A 36 -0.69 -15.38 13.08
C VAL A 36 -0.48 -13.91 12.69
N THR A 37 0.03 -13.09 13.61
CA THR A 37 0.37 -11.68 13.35
C THR A 37 1.40 -11.56 12.22
N ALA A 38 2.43 -12.40 12.21
CA ALA A 38 3.45 -12.45 11.16
C ALA A 38 2.88 -12.84 9.77
N GLN A 39 1.74 -13.53 9.72
CA GLN A 39 1.05 -13.85 8.45
C GLN A 39 0.05 -12.78 8.02
N ILE A 40 -0.56 -12.06 8.97
CA ILE A 40 -1.54 -11.01 8.70
C ILE A 40 -0.86 -9.73 8.25
N LEU A 41 0.25 -9.33 8.90
CA LEU A 41 0.93 -8.07 8.62
C LEU A 41 1.37 -7.91 7.15
N PRO A 42 2.04 -8.88 6.51
CA PRO A 42 2.43 -8.69 5.13
C PRO A 42 1.24 -8.85 4.16
N LYS A 43 0.13 -9.49 4.57
CA LYS A 43 -1.14 -9.42 3.81
C LYS A 43 -1.75 -8.01 3.86
N ALA A 44 -1.68 -7.33 5.00
CA ALA A 44 -2.10 -5.93 5.10
C ALA A 44 -1.24 -5.02 4.19
N LEU A 45 0.07 -5.28 4.08
CA LEU A 45 0.95 -4.60 3.13
C LEU A 45 0.53 -4.80 1.67
N THR A 46 -0.03 -5.96 1.31
CA THR A 46 -0.53 -6.18 -0.06
C THR A 46 -1.79 -5.39 -0.41
N ASN A 47 -2.47 -4.79 0.58
CA ASN A 47 -3.67 -3.97 0.39
C ASN A 47 -3.39 -2.46 0.38
N LEU A 48 -2.12 -2.04 0.38
CA LEU A 48 -1.80 -0.62 0.24
C LEU A 48 -2.33 -0.06 -1.08
N PRO A 49 -2.87 1.18 -1.12
CA PRO A 49 -2.69 2.29 -0.18
C PRO A 49 -3.66 2.37 1.02
N HIS A 50 -4.46 1.33 1.29
CA HIS A 50 -5.40 1.37 2.41
C HIS A 50 -4.71 1.39 3.77
N THR A 51 -5.33 2.03 4.76
CA THR A 51 -4.80 2.22 6.13
C THR A 51 -4.75 0.93 6.96
N ASP A 52 -4.96 -0.23 6.35
CA ASP A 52 -5.03 -1.53 7.03
C ASP A 52 -3.71 -1.86 7.74
N PHE A 53 -2.56 -1.53 7.14
CA PHE A 53 -1.26 -1.75 7.75
C PHE A 53 -1.06 -0.88 9.01
N THR A 54 -1.38 0.41 8.92
CA THR A 54 -1.32 1.33 10.07
C THR A 54 -2.24 0.88 11.20
N LEU A 55 -3.47 0.43 10.86
CA LEU A 55 -4.41 -0.11 11.85
C LEU A 55 -3.84 -1.37 12.51
N CYS A 56 -3.32 -2.33 11.74
CA CYS A 56 -2.67 -3.52 12.29
C CYS A 56 -1.51 -3.17 13.22
N LYS A 57 -0.68 -2.17 12.87
CA LYS A 57 0.41 -1.69 13.73
C LYS A 57 -0.11 -1.12 15.04
N CYS A 58 -1.16 -0.30 15.02
CA CYS A 58 -1.77 0.28 16.21
C CYS A 58 -2.43 -0.75 17.14
N MET A 59 -2.85 -1.91 16.61
CA MET A 59 -3.45 -2.98 17.42
C MET A 59 -2.42 -3.90 18.08
N ILE A 60 -1.13 -3.78 17.76
CA ILE A 60 -0.05 -4.58 18.35
C ILE A 60 0.64 -3.75 19.44
N ASP A 61 0.78 -4.31 20.64
CA ASP A 61 1.51 -3.66 21.73
C ASP A 61 2.97 -3.38 21.36
N GLN A 62 3.51 -2.25 21.82
CA GLN A 62 4.89 -1.84 21.53
C GLN A 62 5.92 -2.92 21.87
N ALA A 63 5.73 -3.67 22.97
CA ALA A 63 6.62 -4.77 23.35
C ALA A 63 6.72 -5.84 22.25
N HIS A 64 5.58 -6.20 21.62
CA HIS A 64 5.53 -7.21 20.57
C HIS A 64 5.94 -6.65 19.19
N GLN A 65 5.90 -5.33 18.98
CA GLN A 65 6.42 -4.71 17.75
C GLN A 65 7.93 -4.83 17.64
N GLU A 66 8.65 -4.83 18.77
CA GLU A 66 10.10 -4.97 18.83
C GLU A 66 10.57 -6.44 18.79
N GLU A 67 9.64 -7.40 18.89
CA GLU A 67 9.94 -8.83 18.83
C GLU A 67 10.14 -9.33 17.39
N ARG A 68 11.05 -10.29 17.21
CA ARG A 68 11.16 -11.02 15.94
C ARG A 68 10.13 -12.15 15.88
N PRO A 69 9.48 -12.40 14.74
CA PRO A 69 9.72 -11.81 13.40
C PRO A 69 8.90 -10.54 13.09
N ILE A 70 8.12 -10.00 14.03
CA ILE A 70 7.20 -8.88 13.77
C ILE A 70 7.96 -7.61 13.36
N LEU A 71 9.02 -7.27 14.09
CA LEU A 71 9.88 -6.13 13.76
C LEU A 71 10.43 -6.20 12.33
N GLN A 72 10.78 -7.40 11.87
CA GLN A 72 11.32 -7.63 10.52
C GLN A 72 10.28 -7.41 9.42
N ILE A 73 8.99 -7.49 9.74
CA ILE A 73 7.89 -7.22 8.80
C ILE A 73 7.46 -5.76 8.90
N LEU A 74 7.44 -5.19 10.11
CA LEU A 74 7.07 -3.79 10.33
C LEU A 74 8.08 -2.82 9.69
N TYR A 75 9.38 -3.13 9.77
CA TYR A 75 10.42 -2.24 9.24
C TYR A 75 10.31 -2.01 7.72
N PRO A 76 10.20 -3.05 6.85
CA PRO A 76 9.90 -2.84 5.43
C PRO A 76 8.55 -2.13 5.20
N GLY A 77 7.54 -2.42 6.02
CA GLY A 77 6.24 -1.74 5.92
C GLY A 77 6.35 -0.22 6.14
N ASP A 78 7.10 0.21 7.14
CA ASP A 78 7.36 1.63 7.43
C ASP A 78 8.17 2.30 6.30
N LEU A 79 9.14 1.59 5.72
CA LEU A 79 9.89 2.07 4.55
C LEU A 79 8.96 2.29 3.35
N LEU A 80 7.98 1.41 3.18
CA LEU A 80 7.04 1.49 2.07
C LEU A 80 5.97 2.58 2.29
N GLU A 81 5.51 2.82 3.54
CA GLU A 81 4.70 4.01 3.89
C GLU A 81 5.47 5.32 3.66
N THR A 82 6.77 5.34 3.98
CA THR A 82 7.65 6.51 3.76
C THR A 82 8.24 6.59 2.34
N CYS A 83 7.84 5.70 1.44
CA CYS A 83 8.26 5.63 0.03
C CYS A 83 9.78 5.43 -0.19
N HIS A 84 10.49 4.84 0.77
CA HIS A 84 11.91 4.46 0.64
C HIS A 84 12.05 3.11 -0.07
N PHE A 85 11.73 3.06 -1.36
CA PHE A 85 11.63 1.81 -2.13
C PHE A 85 12.97 1.07 -2.30
N GLN A 86 14.09 1.79 -2.44
CA GLN A 86 15.43 1.19 -2.56
C GLN A 86 15.79 0.38 -1.31
N THR A 87 15.69 1.01 -0.14
CA THR A 87 15.95 0.36 1.15
C THR A 87 14.94 -0.75 1.43
N PHE A 88 13.68 -0.56 1.02
CA PHE A 88 12.66 -1.58 1.13
C PHE A 88 13.04 -2.85 0.38
N CYS A 89 13.50 -2.76 -0.87
CA CYS A 89 13.88 -3.94 -1.66
C CYS A 89 15.03 -4.70 -1.00
N GLN A 90 16.05 -4.00 -0.52
CA GLN A 90 17.18 -4.60 0.20
C GLN A 90 16.72 -5.29 1.50
N ALA A 91 15.88 -4.62 2.29
CA ALA A 91 15.32 -5.20 3.51
C ALA A 91 14.40 -6.39 3.23
N LEU A 92 13.75 -6.42 2.07
CA LEU A 92 12.93 -7.54 1.63
C LEU A 92 13.77 -8.78 1.33
N ASP A 93 14.86 -8.60 0.58
CA ASP A 93 15.77 -9.69 0.18
C ASP A 93 16.36 -10.39 1.40
N GLU A 94 16.68 -9.63 2.46
CA GLU A 94 17.18 -10.17 3.73
C GLU A 94 16.13 -10.99 4.52
N ASN A 95 14.83 -10.77 4.28
CA ASN A 95 13.73 -11.34 5.06
C ASN A 95 12.76 -12.17 4.19
N MET A 96 13.22 -12.64 3.03
CA MET A 96 12.41 -13.35 2.03
C MET A 96 11.69 -14.60 2.60
N ASP A 97 12.31 -15.30 3.55
CA ASP A 97 11.76 -16.48 4.23
C ASP A 97 10.40 -16.19 4.93
N LEU A 98 10.19 -14.97 5.40
CA LEU A 98 8.96 -14.56 6.08
C LEU A 98 7.81 -14.27 5.12
N LEU A 99 8.14 -14.06 3.84
CA LEU A 99 7.23 -13.58 2.80
C LEU A 99 6.89 -14.65 1.75
N GLU A 100 7.65 -15.74 1.69
CA GLU A 100 7.47 -16.85 0.73
C GLU A 100 6.05 -17.46 0.80
N GLY A 101 5.37 -17.36 1.95
CA GLY A 101 4.01 -17.84 2.14
C GLY A 101 2.89 -16.98 1.54
N ILE A 102 3.19 -15.78 1.02
CA ILE A 102 2.18 -14.82 0.55
C ILE A 102 2.24 -14.69 -0.96
N THR A 103 1.36 -15.43 -1.63
CA THR A 103 1.24 -15.40 -3.09
C THR A 103 0.89 -14.00 -3.59
N GLY A 104 1.72 -13.43 -4.46
CA GLY A 104 1.46 -12.14 -5.09
C GLY A 104 1.87 -10.92 -4.26
N PHE A 105 2.63 -11.10 -3.17
CA PHE A 105 3.15 -9.98 -2.37
C PHE A 105 3.93 -8.96 -3.22
N GLU A 106 4.93 -9.43 -3.97
CA GLU A 106 5.74 -8.54 -4.82
C GLU A 106 4.93 -7.80 -5.88
N ASP A 107 3.94 -8.46 -6.50
CA ASP A 107 3.09 -7.85 -7.52
C ASP A 107 2.20 -6.75 -6.90
N SER A 108 1.65 -6.98 -5.71
CA SER A 108 0.89 -5.96 -4.98
C SER A 108 1.75 -4.76 -4.56
N VAL A 109 2.95 -5.01 -4.05
CA VAL A 109 3.89 -3.94 -3.71
C VAL A 109 4.29 -3.14 -4.94
N ARG A 110 4.68 -3.81 -6.04
CA ARG A 110 5.01 -3.14 -7.30
C ARG A 110 3.84 -2.33 -7.86
N LYS A 111 2.60 -2.82 -7.72
CA LYS A 111 1.40 -2.04 -8.10
C LYS A 111 1.28 -0.74 -7.31
N PHE A 112 1.51 -0.80 -6.00
CA PHE A 112 1.50 0.37 -5.14
C PHE A 112 2.61 1.36 -5.53
N ILE A 113 3.83 0.87 -5.72
CA ILE A 113 4.97 1.69 -6.18
C ILE A 113 4.61 2.36 -7.52
N CYS A 114 4.14 1.60 -8.51
CA CYS A 114 3.73 2.16 -9.80
C CYS A 114 2.63 3.22 -9.68
N GLN A 115 1.68 3.02 -8.78
CA GLN A 115 0.63 4.02 -8.51
C GLN A 115 1.21 5.30 -7.91
N VAL A 116 2.11 5.20 -6.93
CA VAL A 116 2.79 6.36 -6.33
C VAL A 116 3.60 7.10 -7.39
N MET A 117 4.39 6.39 -8.19
CA MET A 117 5.17 6.95 -9.30
C MET A 117 4.31 7.65 -10.34
N GLY A 118 3.13 7.08 -10.63
CA GLY A 118 2.10 7.65 -11.50
C GLY A 118 1.58 9.01 -11.05
N ILE A 119 1.64 9.31 -9.75
CA ILE A 119 1.16 10.54 -9.16
C ILE A 119 2.30 11.57 -9.00
N THR A 120 3.51 11.10 -8.72
CA THR A 120 4.63 11.97 -8.32
C THR A 120 5.56 12.37 -9.47
N TYR A 121 5.67 11.55 -10.52
CA TYR A 121 6.60 11.78 -11.63
C TYR A 121 5.89 12.00 -12.97
N GLN A 122 6.41 12.93 -13.76
CA GLN A 122 6.01 13.09 -15.17
C GLN A 122 6.96 12.33 -16.11
N HIS A 123 8.26 12.48 -15.86
CA HIS A 123 9.32 11.75 -16.53
C HIS A 123 10.22 11.12 -15.47
N ILE A 124 10.61 9.86 -15.68
CA ILE A 124 11.57 9.16 -14.83
C ILE A 124 12.61 8.43 -15.69
N ASP A 125 13.85 8.39 -15.25
CA ASP A 125 14.85 7.59 -15.94
C ASP A 125 14.56 6.09 -15.81
N ARG A 126 14.79 5.33 -16.88
CA ARG A 126 14.56 3.89 -16.92
C ARG A 126 15.28 3.13 -15.80
N TRP A 127 16.53 3.52 -15.53
CA TRP A 127 17.36 2.86 -14.51
C TRP A 127 16.77 3.07 -13.11
N LEU A 128 16.34 4.29 -12.79
CA LEU A 128 15.75 4.63 -11.49
C LEU A 128 14.43 3.89 -11.27
N LEU A 129 13.59 3.79 -12.31
CA LEU A 129 12.34 3.04 -12.22
C LEU A 129 12.58 1.55 -11.98
N ALA A 130 13.58 0.96 -12.65
CA ALA A 130 13.95 -0.45 -12.44
C ALA A 130 14.41 -0.69 -11.01
N GLU A 131 15.24 0.21 -10.48
CA GLU A 131 15.77 0.16 -9.11
C GLU A 131 14.64 0.28 -8.08
N MET A 132 13.71 1.23 -8.25
CA MET A 132 12.56 1.39 -7.35
C MET A 132 11.62 0.19 -7.34
N LEU A 133 11.57 -0.62 -8.40
CA LEU A 133 10.72 -1.81 -8.50
C LEU A 133 11.43 -3.10 -8.06
N GLY A 134 12.65 -2.99 -7.52
CA GLY A 134 13.47 -4.11 -7.05
C GLY A 134 14.32 -4.74 -8.16
N ASP A 135 15.15 -3.92 -8.81
CA ASP A 135 16.12 -4.32 -9.84
C ASP A 135 15.54 -5.24 -10.93
N LEU A 136 14.38 -4.86 -11.46
CA LEU A 136 13.71 -5.62 -12.50
C LEU A 136 14.50 -5.68 -13.80
N SER A 137 14.47 -6.85 -14.44
CA SER A 137 14.98 -7.01 -15.80
C SER A 137 14.25 -6.12 -16.81
N ASP A 138 14.93 -5.78 -17.89
CA ASP A 138 14.40 -4.94 -18.96
C ASP A 138 13.06 -5.45 -19.53
N SER A 139 12.91 -6.77 -19.62
CA SER A 139 11.70 -7.45 -20.07
C SER A 139 10.54 -7.29 -19.11
N GLN A 140 10.78 -7.42 -17.80
CA GLN A 140 9.73 -7.28 -16.79
C GLN A 140 9.28 -5.82 -16.69
N LEU A 141 10.23 -4.88 -16.75
CA LEU A 141 9.93 -3.45 -16.73
C LEU A 141 8.99 -3.07 -17.89
N LYS A 142 9.23 -3.58 -19.10
CA LYS A 142 8.34 -3.35 -20.26
C LYS A 142 6.91 -3.86 -20.05
N VAL A 143 6.74 -4.98 -19.36
CA VAL A 143 5.40 -5.51 -19.01
C VAL A 143 4.68 -4.56 -18.08
N TRP A 144 5.36 -4.07 -17.05
CA TRP A 144 4.81 -3.09 -16.11
C TRP A 144 4.51 -1.75 -16.78
N MET A 145 5.41 -1.24 -17.62
CA MET A 145 5.18 -0.03 -18.41
C MET A 145 3.92 -0.16 -19.28
N SER A 146 3.77 -1.29 -19.99
CA SER A 146 2.60 -1.54 -20.84
C SER A 146 1.29 -1.61 -20.05
N LYS A 147 1.34 -2.11 -18.81
CA LYS A 147 0.19 -2.22 -17.91
C LYS A 147 -0.31 -0.87 -17.40
N TYR A 148 0.60 0.09 -17.22
CA TYR A 148 0.31 1.44 -16.73
C TYR A 148 0.27 2.50 -17.84
N GLY A 149 0.46 2.10 -19.10
CA GLY A 149 0.41 3.00 -20.25
C GLY A 149 1.62 3.94 -20.38
N TRP A 150 2.75 3.59 -19.76
CA TRP A 150 3.96 4.41 -19.80
C TRP A 150 4.76 4.17 -21.08
N SER A 151 5.22 5.26 -21.70
CA SER A 151 6.02 5.22 -22.94
C SER A 151 7.45 5.66 -22.68
N ALA A 152 8.42 5.05 -23.35
CA ALA A 152 9.80 5.52 -23.33
C ALA A 152 10.01 6.58 -24.43
N ASP A 153 10.58 7.72 -24.06
CA ASP A 153 11.04 8.76 -24.98
C ASP A 153 12.38 8.38 -25.64
N GLU A 154 12.70 9.06 -26.74
CA GLU A 154 13.95 8.85 -27.51
C GLU A 154 15.22 9.13 -26.68
N SER A 155 15.10 9.91 -25.61
CA SER A 155 16.14 10.24 -24.63
C SER A 155 16.37 9.17 -23.56
N GLY A 156 15.61 8.07 -23.56
CA GLY A 156 15.73 6.98 -22.58
C GLY A 156 14.99 7.23 -21.26
N GLN A 157 14.17 8.28 -21.19
CA GLN A 157 13.29 8.58 -20.07
C GLN A 157 11.91 7.99 -20.31
N ILE A 158 11.23 7.60 -19.24
CA ILE A 158 9.88 7.04 -19.27
C ILE A 158 8.91 8.18 -18.95
N PHE A 159 8.05 8.47 -19.92
CA PHE A 159 6.90 9.35 -19.74
C PHE A 159 5.80 8.58 -19.01
N ILE A 160 5.40 9.12 -17.86
CA ILE A 160 4.41 8.54 -16.96
C ILE A 160 3.05 9.23 -17.19
N CYS A 161 2.99 10.54 -17.00
CA CYS A 161 1.76 11.31 -17.12
C CYS A 161 2.06 12.80 -17.32
N SER A 162 1.22 13.48 -18.09
CA SER A 162 1.26 14.93 -18.27
C SER A 162 0.66 15.63 -17.04
N GLN A 163 1.32 16.67 -16.54
CA GLN A 163 0.86 17.43 -15.36
C GLN A 163 -0.53 18.08 -15.55
N GLU A 164 -1.05 18.17 -16.77
CA GLU A 164 -2.37 18.73 -17.04
C GLU A 164 -3.53 17.84 -16.56
N GLU A 165 -3.30 16.52 -16.44
CA GLU A 165 -4.31 15.56 -15.97
C GLU A 165 -4.32 15.39 -14.44
N SER A 166 -3.23 15.80 -13.75
CA SER A 166 -3.08 15.72 -12.30
C SER A 166 -3.46 17.00 -11.54
N ILE A 167 -3.61 18.13 -12.25
CA ILE A 167 -4.15 19.37 -11.68
C ILE A 167 -5.67 19.22 -11.59
N LYS A 168 -6.18 18.76 -10.44
CA LYS A 168 -7.55 19.14 -10.05
C LYS A 168 -7.50 20.61 -9.71
N PRO A 169 -8.07 21.54 -10.50
CA PRO A 169 -8.14 22.93 -10.09
C PRO A 169 -8.99 22.99 -8.81
N LYS A 170 -8.37 23.19 -7.65
CA LYS A 170 -9.07 23.79 -6.53
C LYS A 170 -9.26 25.25 -6.90
N ILE A 171 -10.41 25.56 -7.50
CA ILE A 171 -10.87 26.94 -7.60
C ILE A 171 -11.07 27.42 -6.16
N ILE A 172 -10.05 28.09 -5.60
CA ILE A 172 -10.19 28.88 -4.37
C ILE A 172 -10.73 30.23 -4.83
N MET A 173 -12.00 30.25 -5.20
CA MET A 173 -12.79 31.46 -5.10
C MET A 173 -13.82 31.17 -4.03
N GLU A 174 -13.73 31.91 -2.91
CA GLU A 174 -14.88 32.09 -2.04
C GLU A 174 -15.97 32.75 -2.86
N ASN A 175 -16.82 31.93 -3.48
CA ASN A 175 -17.98 32.44 -4.19
C ASN A 175 -19.04 32.73 -3.15
N ILE A 176 -19.06 33.96 -2.64
CA ILE A 176 -20.14 34.43 -1.78
C ILE A 176 -21.40 34.47 -2.65
N ASN A 177 -22.18 33.39 -2.60
CA ASN A 177 -23.50 33.36 -3.24
C ASN A 177 -24.38 34.44 -2.60
N PHE A 178 -25.15 35.16 -3.41
CA PHE A 178 -26.02 36.27 -2.99
C PHE A 178 -26.93 35.91 -1.78
N ASN A 179 -27.39 34.66 -1.70
CA ASN A 179 -28.20 34.15 -0.58
C ASN A 179 -27.46 34.16 0.77
N SER A 180 -26.14 34.08 0.77
CA SER A 180 -25.29 34.10 1.97
C SER A 180 -25.12 35.53 2.48
N ALA A 181 -24.99 36.50 1.56
CA ALA A 181 -24.88 37.92 1.90
C ALA A 181 -26.24 38.55 2.26
N SER A 182 -27.34 38.07 1.67
CA SER A 182 -28.68 38.62 1.93
C SER A 182 -29.11 38.46 3.38
N SER A 183 -28.70 37.39 4.05
CA SER A 183 -29.02 37.15 5.46
C SER A 183 -28.31 38.13 6.41
N ILE A 184 -27.10 38.57 6.06
CA ILE A 184 -26.33 39.56 6.83
C ILE A 184 -26.91 40.97 6.58
N MET A 185 -27.20 41.30 5.31
CA MET A 185 -27.77 42.60 4.93
C MET A 185 -29.18 42.83 5.51
N ALA A 186 -29.99 41.79 5.67
CA ALA A 186 -31.32 41.88 6.27
C ALA A 186 -31.31 42.19 7.78
N SER A 187 -30.20 41.90 8.48
CA SER A 187 -30.06 42.17 9.92
C SER A 187 -29.57 43.58 10.25
N SER A 188 -29.17 44.36 9.22
CA SER A 188 -28.60 45.70 9.35
C SER A 188 -29.56 46.82 8.93
N GLN A 189 -30.87 46.56 8.91
CA GLN A 189 -31.92 47.54 8.61
C GLN A 189 -32.92 47.67 9.74
#